data_AF-A0A832L5F8-F1
#
_entry.id   AF-A0A832L5F8-F1
#
_cell.length_a   1.000
_cell.length_b   1.000
_cell.length_c   1.000
_cell.angle_alpha   90.00
_cell.angle_beta   90.00
_cell.angle_gamma   90.00
#
_symmetry.space_group_name_H-M   'P 1'
#
loop_
_entity.id
_entity.type
_entity.pdbx_description
1 polymer ?
#
loop_
_entity_poly.entity_id
_entity_poly.type
_entity_poly.pdbx_seq_one_letter_code
_entity_poly.pdbx_strand_id
1 'polypeptide(L)'
;MITLNEAEAVEVSISAVEEGDESRAFQALDSLTGIAADFLSKNEEADAERVIQSIKTAAQAAAEKEMELVTINSVLSLGKLARAAADKGFESILGKAFIAVGKLGEASAANSLEAGSKVAATTLVEIWNFFPEQWDQEKIIAFSLLFKEIGNSAAKNSMEEVVLSAVTGLGEIGKKAAARKLELETVSSLILLEDIGKLVAESYFDEALSSTALSIEEIGKLSVKNGLNDAVLQCQWALETLRVKAEEKLLHNSPIVAEMALDSFTDDSFTDTGYADSEEKMENIQEIKAIQEKIQSTL
;
A
#
# COMPACT_ATOMS: atom_id res chain seq x y z
N MET A 1 -16.43 -25.09 20.18
CA MET A 1 -15.40 -24.77 19.18
C MET A 1 -15.12 -26.07 18.44
N ILE A 2 -15.52 -26.17 17.17
CA ILE A 2 -15.22 -27.32 16.33
C ILE A 2 -13.83 -27.03 15.75
N THR A 3 -12.84 -27.85 16.06
CA THR A 3 -11.52 -27.75 15.44
C THR A 3 -11.59 -28.48 14.10
N LEU A 4 -11.74 -27.72 13.00
CA LEU A 4 -11.61 -28.26 11.65
C LEU A 4 -10.14 -28.61 11.40
N ASN A 5 -9.88 -29.69 10.68
CA ASN A 5 -8.54 -29.87 10.11
C ASN A 5 -8.35 -28.91 8.91
N GLU A 6 -7.11 -28.79 8.40
CA GLU A 6 -6.81 -27.83 7.34
C GLU A 6 -7.68 -28.01 6.09
N ALA A 7 -7.80 -29.23 5.57
CA ALA A 7 -8.57 -29.49 4.35
C ALA A 7 -10.06 -29.14 4.53
N GLU A 8 -10.63 -29.52 5.68
CA GLU A 8 -12.01 -29.19 6.04
C GLU A 8 -12.20 -27.67 6.19
N ALA A 9 -11.26 -26.98 6.84
CA ALA A 9 -11.33 -25.53 7.03
C ALA A 9 -11.26 -24.77 5.70
N VAL A 10 -10.43 -25.23 4.76
CA VAL A 10 -10.37 -24.67 3.41
C VAL A 10 -11.69 -24.89 2.67
N GLU A 11 -12.20 -26.12 2.62
CA GLU A 11 -13.45 -26.45 1.93
C GLU A 11 -14.63 -25.64 2.49
N VAL A 12 -14.76 -25.59 3.82
CA VAL A 12 -15.84 -24.84 4.49
C VAL A 12 -15.71 -23.34 4.24
N SER A 13 -14.50 -22.78 4.23
CA SER A 13 -14.31 -21.35 3.97
C SER A 13 -14.81 -20.95 2.58
N ILE A 14 -14.57 -21.79 1.57
CA ILE A 14 -14.98 -21.52 0.20
C ILE A 14 -16.50 -21.70 0.07
N SER A 15 -17.04 -22.83 0.51
CA SER A 15 -18.48 -23.10 0.36
C SER A 15 -19.34 -22.09 1.12
N ALA A 16 -18.91 -21.68 2.32
CA ALA A 16 -19.66 -20.71 3.12
C ALA A 16 -19.71 -19.33 2.47
N VAL A 17 -18.60 -18.88 1.86
CA VAL A 17 -18.56 -17.64 1.10
C VAL A 17 -19.48 -17.72 -0.14
N GLU A 18 -19.46 -18.84 -0.86
CA GLU A 18 -20.34 -19.07 -2.01
C GLU A 18 -21.83 -19.05 -1.61
N GLU A 19 -22.17 -19.64 -0.46
CA GLU A 19 -23.51 -19.72 0.10
C GLU A 19 -24.01 -18.41 0.72
N GLY A 20 -23.14 -17.44 0.99
CA GLY A 20 -23.51 -16.21 1.70
C GLY A 20 -23.51 -16.34 3.23
N ASP A 21 -22.99 -17.44 3.78
CA ASP A 21 -23.00 -17.70 5.24
C ASP A 21 -21.78 -17.08 5.91
N GLU A 22 -21.91 -15.79 6.28
CA GLU A 22 -20.85 -15.03 6.95
C GLU A 22 -20.37 -15.67 8.25
N SER A 23 -21.27 -16.27 9.04
CA SER A 23 -20.89 -16.85 10.33
C SER A 23 -20.01 -18.08 10.14
N ARG A 24 -20.38 -18.93 9.18
CA ARG A 24 -19.61 -20.12 8.83
C ARG A 24 -18.29 -19.77 8.15
N ALA A 25 -18.28 -18.77 7.26
CA ALA A 25 -17.07 -18.25 6.63
C ALA A 25 -16.10 -17.69 7.68
N PHE A 26 -16.60 -16.89 8.62
CA PHE A 26 -15.83 -16.33 9.73
C PHE A 26 -15.16 -17.43 10.56
N GLN A 27 -15.92 -18.45 10.98
CA GLN A 27 -15.39 -19.55 11.79
C GLN A 27 -14.33 -20.37 11.05
N ALA A 28 -14.51 -20.60 9.75
CA ALA A 28 -13.55 -21.32 8.94
C ALA A 28 -12.23 -20.54 8.78
N LEU A 29 -12.31 -19.23 8.51
CA LEU A 29 -11.14 -18.36 8.39
C LEU A 29 -10.40 -18.18 9.73
N ASP A 30 -11.13 -18.11 10.85
CA ASP A 30 -10.52 -18.11 12.19
C ASP A 30 -9.79 -19.44 12.47
N SER A 31 -10.39 -20.57 12.07
CA SER A 31 -9.74 -21.89 12.18
C SER A 31 -8.46 -21.98 11.33
N LEU A 32 -8.50 -21.51 10.08
CA LEU A 32 -7.31 -21.42 9.21
C LEU A 32 -6.23 -20.53 9.84
N THR A 33 -6.62 -19.43 10.48
CA THR A 33 -5.67 -18.54 11.17
C THR A 33 -4.96 -19.27 12.30
N GLY A 34 -5.71 -20.04 13.12
CA GLY A 34 -5.13 -20.88 14.17
C GLY A 34 -4.17 -21.94 13.62
N ILE A 35 -4.55 -22.60 12.53
CA ILE A 35 -3.71 -23.61 11.87
C ILE A 35 -2.41 -22.99 11.33
N ALA A 36 -2.49 -21.84 10.66
CA ALA A 36 -1.29 -21.14 10.17
C ALA A 36 -0.37 -20.73 11.34
N ALA A 37 -0.93 -20.21 12.43
CA ALA A 37 -0.17 -19.85 13.62
C ALA A 37 0.53 -21.08 14.25
N ASP A 38 -0.15 -22.22 14.30
CA ASP A 38 0.43 -23.48 14.77
C ASP A 38 1.60 -23.94 13.89
N PHE A 39 1.46 -23.85 12.56
CA PHE A 39 2.55 -24.15 11.62
C PHE A 39 3.75 -23.22 11.82
N LEU A 40 3.53 -21.91 11.99
CA LEU A 40 4.59 -20.97 12.33
C LEU A 40 5.27 -21.33 13.65
N SER A 41 4.51 -21.74 14.66
CA SER A 41 5.06 -22.13 15.97
C SER A 41 6.01 -23.33 15.87
N LYS A 42 5.72 -24.27 14.97
CA LYS A 42 6.50 -25.49 14.70
C LYS A 42 7.59 -25.31 13.65
N ASN A 43 7.74 -24.10 13.09
CA ASN A 43 8.64 -23.78 11.98
C ASN A 43 8.34 -24.58 10.70
N GLU A 44 7.06 -24.89 10.47
CA GLU A 44 6.54 -25.54 9.27
C GLU A 44 6.17 -24.47 8.23
N GLU A 45 7.19 -23.78 7.69
CA GLU A 45 7.02 -22.56 6.88
C GLU A 45 6.16 -22.77 5.63
N ALA A 46 6.41 -23.85 4.89
CA ALA A 46 5.70 -24.15 3.65
C ALA A 46 4.20 -24.42 3.89
N ASP A 47 3.86 -25.05 5.01
CA ASP A 47 2.48 -25.31 5.40
C ASP A 47 1.78 -24.04 5.86
N ALA A 48 2.46 -23.19 6.64
CA ALA A 48 1.95 -21.87 7.02
C ALA A 48 1.69 -20.99 5.79
N GLU A 49 2.62 -20.98 4.83
CA GLU A 49 2.48 -20.24 3.56
C GLU A 49 1.25 -20.71 2.77
N ARG A 50 1.07 -22.02 2.64
CA ARG A 50 -0.10 -22.61 1.97
C ARG A 50 -1.41 -22.17 2.62
N VAL A 51 -1.50 -22.20 3.95
CA VAL A 51 -2.71 -21.80 4.67
C VAL A 51 -2.97 -20.29 4.54
N ILE A 52 -1.94 -19.44 4.60
CA ILE A 52 -2.08 -18.00 4.35
C ILE A 52 -2.64 -17.74 2.94
N GLN A 53 -2.19 -18.50 1.95
CA GLN A 53 -2.73 -18.39 0.59
C GLN A 53 -4.21 -18.81 0.52
N SER A 54 -4.62 -19.84 1.25
CA SER A 54 -6.04 -20.22 1.37
C SER A 54 -6.88 -19.13 2.05
N ILE A 55 -6.37 -18.53 3.12
CA ILE A 55 -7.02 -17.39 3.80
C ILE A 55 -7.19 -16.23 2.82
N LYS A 56 -6.14 -15.86 2.08
CA LYS A 56 -6.17 -14.80 1.06
C LYS A 56 -7.30 -15.05 0.06
N THR A 57 -7.33 -16.23 -0.56
CA THR A 57 -8.30 -16.55 -1.61
C THR A 57 -9.74 -16.52 -1.10
N ALA A 58 -10.03 -17.16 0.04
CA ALA A 58 -11.38 -17.16 0.59
C ALA A 58 -11.81 -15.76 1.07
N ALA A 59 -10.91 -14.99 1.67
CA ALA A 59 -11.21 -13.63 2.12
C ALA A 59 -11.46 -12.66 0.94
N GLN A 60 -10.72 -12.78 -0.17
CA GLN A 60 -10.99 -11.98 -1.37
C GLN A 60 -12.38 -12.29 -1.94
N ALA A 61 -12.75 -13.57 -2.02
CA ALA A 61 -14.11 -13.96 -2.43
C ALA A 61 -15.16 -13.43 -1.45
N ALA A 62 -14.86 -13.37 -0.15
CA ALA A 62 -15.75 -12.77 0.84
C ALA A 62 -15.94 -11.26 0.61
N ALA A 63 -14.87 -10.53 0.25
CA ALA A 63 -14.96 -9.12 -0.11
C ALA A 63 -15.80 -8.89 -1.37
N GLU A 64 -15.66 -9.73 -2.41
CA GLU A 64 -16.49 -9.71 -3.62
C GLU A 64 -17.97 -10.05 -3.34
N LYS A 65 -18.24 -10.76 -2.26
CA LYS A 65 -19.59 -11.06 -1.74
C LYS A 65 -20.08 -10.04 -0.72
N GLU A 66 -19.38 -8.91 -0.59
CA GLU A 66 -19.71 -7.81 0.32
C GLU A 66 -19.76 -8.22 1.82
N MET A 67 -19.06 -9.30 2.19
CA MET A 67 -18.99 -9.79 3.58
C MET A 67 -17.96 -8.99 4.39
N GLU A 68 -18.32 -7.76 4.79
CA GLU A 68 -17.38 -6.81 5.38
C GLU A 68 -16.74 -7.30 6.69
N LEU A 69 -17.52 -7.92 7.59
CA LEU A 69 -16.99 -8.42 8.85
C LEU A 69 -16.00 -9.57 8.67
N VAL A 70 -16.27 -10.46 7.70
CA VAL A 70 -15.39 -11.57 7.34
C VAL A 70 -14.08 -11.02 6.77
N THR A 71 -14.19 -9.97 5.95
CA THR A 71 -13.06 -9.27 5.34
C THR A 71 -12.17 -8.61 6.40
N ILE A 72 -12.76 -7.82 7.31
CA ILE A 72 -12.04 -7.17 8.42
C ILE A 72 -11.32 -8.20 9.28
N ASN A 73 -12.01 -9.28 9.66
CA ASN A 73 -11.41 -10.33 10.47
C ASN A 73 -10.22 -10.98 9.78
N SER A 74 -10.35 -11.26 8.47
CA SER A 74 -9.27 -11.85 7.67
C SER A 74 -8.06 -10.94 7.57
N VAL A 75 -8.25 -9.63 7.38
CA VAL A 75 -7.17 -8.64 7.41
C VAL A 75 -6.43 -8.68 8.75
N LEU A 76 -7.16 -8.62 9.86
CA LEU A 76 -6.55 -8.63 11.20
C LEU A 76 -5.81 -9.94 11.49
N SER A 77 -6.36 -11.07 11.05
CA SER A 77 -5.72 -12.38 11.14
C SER A 77 -4.42 -12.44 10.34
N LEU A 78 -4.42 -11.96 9.10
CA LEU A 78 -3.21 -11.88 8.28
C LEU A 78 -2.16 -10.94 8.90
N GLY A 79 -2.58 -9.82 9.51
CA GLY A 79 -1.70 -8.93 10.26
C GLY A 79 -1.04 -9.60 11.47
N LYS A 80 -1.79 -10.44 12.21
CA LYS A 80 -1.24 -11.25 13.32
C LYS A 80 -0.23 -12.28 12.81
N LEU A 81 -0.53 -12.95 11.69
CA LEU A 81 0.38 -13.91 11.07
C LEU A 81 1.65 -13.23 10.55
N ALA A 82 1.53 -12.03 9.97
CA ALA A 82 2.67 -11.20 9.56
C ALA A 82 3.57 -10.86 10.75
N ARG A 83 2.99 -10.44 11.89
CA ARG A 83 3.76 -10.19 13.12
C ARG A 83 4.47 -11.46 13.60
N ALA A 84 3.76 -12.58 13.68
CA ALA A 84 4.35 -13.85 14.11
C ALA A 84 5.49 -14.32 13.19
N ALA A 85 5.35 -14.10 11.88
CA ALA A 85 6.40 -14.36 10.90
C ALA A 85 7.62 -13.44 11.11
N ALA A 86 7.39 -12.14 11.33
CA ALA A 86 8.45 -11.18 11.61
C ALA A 86 9.23 -11.53 12.89
N ASP A 87 8.53 -11.85 13.98
CA ASP A 87 9.13 -12.24 15.27
C ASP A 87 10.03 -13.48 15.16
N LYS A 88 9.73 -14.37 14.21
CA LYS A 88 10.50 -15.60 13.93
C LYS A 88 11.54 -15.46 12.82
N GLY A 89 11.57 -14.33 12.12
CA GLY A 89 12.46 -14.11 10.98
C GLY A 89 12.02 -14.85 9.70
N PHE A 90 10.75 -15.24 9.58
CA PHE A 90 10.21 -15.90 8.39
C PHE A 90 9.85 -14.88 7.31
N GLU A 91 10.86 -14.35 6.62
CA GLU A 91 10.68 -13.29 5.63
C GLU A 91 9.73 -13.64 4.49
N SER A 92 9.76 -14.89 3.99
CA SER A 92 8.87 -15.33 2.91
C SER A 92 7.40 -15.21 3.34
N ILE A 93 7.10 -15.69 4.54
CA ILE A 93 5.76 -15.71 5.11
C ILE A 93 5.28 -14.29 5.42
N LEU A 94 6.15 -13.47 6.01
CA LEU A 94 5.89 -12.04 6.20
C LEU A 94 5.53 -11.38 4.87
N GLY A 95 6.30 -11.70 3.83
CA GLY A 95 6.06 -11.36 2.43
C GLY A 95 4.63 -11.67 1.97
N LYS A 96 4.26 -12.94 2.07
CA LYS A 96 2.94 -13.43 1.65
C LYS A 96 1.81 -12.81 2.44
N ALA A 97 1.99 -12.63 3.75
CA ALA A 97 0.98 -12.07 4.63
C ALA A 97 0.67 -10.61 4.28
N PHE A 98 1.68 -9.76 4.06
CA PHE A 98 1.43 -8.36 3.70
C PHE A 98 0.81 -8.23 2.31
N ILE A 99 1.23 -9.06 1.35
CA ILE A 99 0.62 -9.11 0.00
C ILE A 99 -0.86 -9.48 0.12
N ALA A 100 -1.18 -10.47 0.95
CA ALA A 100 -2.56 -10.87 1.21
C ALA A 100 -3.39 -9.73 1.84
N VAL A 101 -2.84 -9.01 2.82
CA VAL A 101 -3.50 -7.84 3.42
C VAL A 101 -3.78 -6.77 2.36
N GLY A 102 -2.77 -6.40 1.57
CA GLY A 102 -2.91 -5.34 0.58
C GLY A 102 -3.90 -5.68 -0.53
N LYS A 103 -3.85 -6.90 -1.07
CA LYS A 103 -4.81 -7.39 -2.07
C LYS A 103 -6.24 -7.48 -1.52
N LEU A 104 -6.38 -7.81 -0.24
CA LEU A 104 -7.69 -7.81 0.41
C LEU A 104 -8.19 -6.37 0.63
N GLY A 105 -7.30 -5.43 0.95
CA GLY A 105 -7.63 -4.00 1.02
C GLY A 105 -8.07 -3.42 -0.32
N GLU A 106 -7.39 -3.79 -1.40
CA GLU A 106 -7.76 -3.45 -2.78
C GLU A 106 -9.14 -4.02 -3.13
N ALA A 107 -9.36 -5.32 -2.90
CA ALA A 107 -10.64 -5.98 -3.16
C ALA A 107 -11.77 -5.36 -2.32
N SER A 108 -11.50 -5.01 -1.06
CA SER A 108 -12.45 -4.30 -0.19
C SER A 108 -12.84 -2.96 -0.80
N ALA A 109 -11.85 -2.15 -1.20
CA ALA A 109 -12.11 -0.87 -1.83
C ALA A 109 -12.83 -1.00 -3.18
N ALA A 110 -12.49 -2.02 -3.98
CA ALA A 110 -13.15 -2.26 -5.26
C ALA A 110 -14.64 -2.61 -5.09
N ASN A 111 -15.02 -3.19 -3.95
CA ASN A 111 -16.39 -3.56 -3.61
C ASN A 111 -17.03 -2.63 -2.56
N SER A 112 -16.53 -1.39 -2.41
CA SER A 112 -17.08 -0.37 -1.51
C SER A 112 -17.15 -0.76 -0.02
N LEU A 113 -16.27 -1.66 0.42
CA LEU A 113 -16.13 -2.07 1.82
C LEU A 113 -15.13 -1.15 2.53
N GLU A 114 -15.60 0.05 2.89
CA GLU A 114 -14.76 1.13 3.41
C GLU A 114 -13.99 0.74 4.67
N ALA A 115 -14.66 0.13 5.65
CA ALA A 115 -14.01 -0.25 6.91
C ALA A 115 -13.00 -1.36 6.69
N GLY A 116 -13.34 -2.36 5.85
CA GLY A 116 -12.41 -3.42 5.44
C GLY A 116 -11.13 -2.87 4.82
N SER A 117 -11.26 -1.94 3.87
CA SER A 117 -10.11 -1.34 3.18
C SER A 117 -9.26 -0.44 4.08
N LYS A 118 -9.90 0.37 4.94
CA LYS A 118 -9.20 1.21 5.92
C LYS A 118 -8.40 0.39 6.92
N VAL A 119 -8.97 -0.72 7.41
CA VAL A 119 -8.28 -1.65 8.31
C VAL A 119 -7.10 -2.29 7.59
N ALA A 120 -7.22 -2.65 6.30
CA ALA A 120 -6.11 -3.19 5.51
C ALA A 120 -4.96 -2.18 5.35
N ALA A 121 -5.26 -0.94 4.97
CA ALA A 121 -4.26 0.13 4.85
C ALA A 121 -3.53 0.36 6.18
N THR A 122 -4.27 0.45 7.29
CA THR A 122 -3.69 0.61 8.64
C THR A 122 -2.82 -0.58 9.02
N THR A 123 -3.30 -1.80 8.76
CA THR A 123 -2.56 -3.04 9.03
C THR A 123 -1.27 -3.11 8.22
N LEU A 124 -1.27 -2.67 6.95
CA LEU A 124 -0.04 -2.57 6.16
C LEU A 124 0.97 -1.61 6.78
N VAL A 125 0.54 -0.45 7.31
CA VAL A 125 1.45 0.49 8.01
C VAL A 125 2.03 -0.17 9.27
N GLU A 126 1.23 -0.93 10.02
CA GLU A 126 1.73 -1.69 11.16
C GLU A 126 2.77 -2.74 10.75
N ILE A 127 2.51 -3.49 9.67
CA ILE A 127 3.46 -4.48 9.14
C ILE A 127 4.73 -3.79 8.64
N TRP A 128 4.61 -2.64 7.99
CA TRP A 128 5.73 -1.78 7.61
C TRP A 128 6.52 -1.24 8.81
N ASN A 129 6.01 -1.32 10.04
CA ASN A 129 6.81 -1.00 11.22
C ASN A 129 7.60 -2.19 11.75
N PHE A 130 7.31 -3.41 11.29
CA PHE A 130 8.18 -4.57 11.49
C PHE A 130 9.38 -4.58 10.52
N PHE A 131 9.46 -3.58 9.63
CA PHE A 131 10.44 -3.44 8.56
C PHE A 131 11.86 -3.84 8.99
N PRO A 132 12.26 -5.09 8.66
CA PRO A 132 13.61 -5.56 8.85
C PRO A 132 14.56 -4.65 8.07
N GLU A 133 15.75 -4.43 8.59
CA GLU A 133 16.80 -3.70 7.87
C GLU A 133 17.19 -4.37 6.53
N GLN A 134 16.75 -5.61 6.31
CA GLN A 134 17.16 -6.49 5.21
C GLN A 134 16.13 -6.60 4.07
N TRP A 135 15.03 -5.83 4.10
CA TRP A 135 14.12 -5.85 2.96
C TRP A 135 14.78 -5.37 1.69
N ASP A 136 14.67 -6.20 0.66
CA ASP A 136 15.10 -5.88 -0.69
C ASP A 136 14.20 -4.82 -1.34
N GLN A 137 14.71 -4.26 -2.43
CA GLN A 137 14.02 -3.27 -3.26
C GLN A 137 12.63 -3.74 -3.69
N GLU A 138 12.49 -5.01 -4.06
CA GLU A 138 11.24 -5.57 -4.57
C GLU A 138 10.13 -5.53 -3.52
N LYS A 139 10.43 -5.93 -2.28
CA LYS A 139 9.48 -5.85 -1.16
C LYS A 139 9.06 -4.42 -0.83
N ILE A 140 10.00 -3.46 -0.86
CA ILE A 140 9.68 -2.05 -0.58
C ILE A 140 8.73 -1.50 -1.65
N ILE A 141 9.03 -1.75 -2.93
CA ILE A 141 8.17 -1.32 -4.04
C ILE A 141 6.83 -2.05 -4.01
N ALA A 142 6.80 -3.34 -3.66
CA ALA A 142 5.56 -4.09 -3.48
C ALA A 142 4.62 -3.46 -2.44
N PHE A 143 5.15 -3.03 -1.30
CA PHE A 143 4.37 -2.30 -0.30
C PHE A 143 3.77 -1.02 -0.86
N SER A 144 4.58 -0.21 -1.55
CA SER A 144 4.12 1.02 -2.18
C SER A 144 3.02 0.78 -3.21
N LEU A 145 3.16 -0.27 -4.03
CA LEU A 145 2.16 -0.67 -5.01
C LEU A 145 0.83 -1.07 -4.36
N LEU A 146 0.85 -1.82 -3.25
CA LEU A 146 -0.38 -2.22 -2.55
C LEU A 146 -1.15 -1.00 -2.03
N PHE A 147 -0.47 0.00 -1.47
CA PHE A 147 -1.13 1.25 -1.09
C PHE A 147 -1.71 2.00 -2.30
N LYS A 148 -0.99 2.02 -3.43
CA LYS A 148 -1.49 2.63 -4.67
C LYS A 148 -2.73 1.94 -5.21
N GLU A 149 -2.81 0.61 -5.18
CA GLU A 149 -4.01 -0.11 -5.63
C GLU A 149 -5.19 0.07 -4.68
N ILE A 150 -4.96 0.11 -3.35
CA ILE A 150 -5.99 0.47 -2.36
C ILE A 150 -6.51 1.89 -2.64
N GLY A 151 -5.61 2.88 -2.73
CA GLY A 151 -5.96 4.28 -2.96
C GLY A 151 -6.70 4.48 -4.28
N ASN A 152 -6.27 3.80 -5.34
CA ASN A 152 -6.92 3.88 -6.64
C ASN A 152 -8.34 3.29 -6.64
N SER A 153 -8.51 2.13 -6.01
CA SER A 153 -9.82 1.49 -5.89
C SER A 153 -10.76 2.31 -5.01
N ALA A 154 -10.22 2.94 -3.95
CA ALA A 154 -10.97 3.80 -3.06
C ALA A 154 -11.43 5.10 -3.74
N ALA A 155 -10.55 5.74 -4.50
CA ALA A 155 -10.88 6.96 -5.24
C ALA A 155 -11.98 6.72 -6.29
N LYS A 156 -11.97 5.56 -6.96
CA LYS A 156 -13.02 5.16 -7.93
C LYS A 156 -14.37 4.89 -7.28
N ASN A 157 -14.38 4.44 -6.02
CA ASN A 157 -15.58 4.11 -5.25
C ASN A 157 -15.96 5.21 -4.23
N SER A 158 -15.42 6.41 -4.41
CA SER A 158 -15.74 7.58 -3.59
C SER A 158 -15.46 7.44 -2.08
N MET A 159 -14.41 6.70 -1.69
CA MET A 159 -14.03 6.50 -0.28
C MET A 159 -12.81 7.35 0.11
N GLU A 160 -13.03 8.65 0.36
CA GLU A 160 -11.95 9.62 0.64
C GLU A 160 -11.12 9.25 1.88
N GLU A 161 -11.73 8.71 2.94
CA GLU A 161 -10.99 8.29 4.15
C GLU A 161 -9.98 7.15 3.88
N VAL A 162 -10.34 6.23 2.98
CA VAL A 162 -9.46 5.13 2.57
C VAL A 162 -8.33 5.65 1.71
N VAL A 163 -8.60 6.59 0.80
CA VAL A 163 -7.57 7.29 0.03
C VAL A 163 -6.58 7.97 0.97
N LEU A 164 -7.07 8.73 1.96
CA LEU A 164 -6.22 9.39 2.96
C LEU A 164 -5.33 8.40 3.70
N SER A 165 -5.89 7.25 4.08
CA SER A 165 -5.14 6.17 4.74
C SER A 165 -4.06 5.59 3.83
N ALA A 166 -4.37 5.42 2.54
CA ALA A 166 -3.43 4.89 1.55
C ALA A 166 -2.28 5.86 1.24
N VAL A 167 -2.60 7.13 1.01
CA VAL A 167 -1.63 8.21 0.78
C VAL A 167 -0.73 8.39 1.99
N THR A 168 -1.28 8.38 3.21
CA THR A 168 -0.50 8.49 4.44
C THR A 168 0.46 7.30 4.57
N GLY A 169 -0.02 6.07 4.35
CA GLY A 169 0.83 4.87 4.43
C GLY A 169 1.95 4.87 3.39
N LEU A 170 1.64 5.26 2.14
CA LEU A 170 2.62 5.41 1.07
C LEU A 170 3.63 6.53 1.35
N GLY A 171 3.17 7.64 1.94
CA GLY A 171 4.00 8.74 2.42
C GLY A 171 5.01 8.27 3.47
N GLU A 172 4.58 7.49 4.46
CA GLU A 172 5.46 6.90 5.48
C GLU A 172 6.51 5.96 4.88
N ILE A 173 6.16 5.16 3.87
CA ILE A 173 7.13 4.32 3.15
C ILE A 173 8.17 5.20 2.46
N GLY A 174 7.73 6.19 1.67
CA GLY A 174 8.61 7.10 0.96
C GLY A 174 9.55 7.87 1.90
N LYS A 175 9.04 8.34 3.05
CA LYS A 175 9.86 9.02 4.06
C LYS A 175 10.93 8.11 4.64
N LYS A 176 10.59 6.85 4.96
CA LYS A 176 11.58 5.88 5.45
C LYS A 176 12.62 5.50 4.38
N ALA A 177 12.20 5.33 3.13
CA ALA A 177 13.11 5.09 2.01
C ALA A 177 14.09 6.26 1.83
N ALA A 178 13.58 7.50 1.83
CA ALA A 178 14.39 8.71 1.72
C ALA A 178 15.37 8.84 2.89
N ALA A 179 14.92 8.57 4.12
CA ALA A 179 15.77 8.59 5.31
C ALA A 179 16.91 7.55 5.27
N ARG A 180 16.69 6.44 4.56
CA ARG A 180 17.69 5.37 4.34
C ARG A 180 18.53 5.56 3.07
N LYS A 181 18.33 6.66 2.34
CA LYS A 181 19.02 6.97 1.07
C LYS A 181 18.75 5.94 -0.04
N LEU A 182 17.55 5.38 -0.04
CA LEU A 182 17.06 4.44 -1.05
C LEU A 182 16.39 5.25 -2.17
N GLU A 183 17.19 5.83 -3.07
CA GLU A 183 16.73 6.82 -4.06
C GLU A 183 15.66 6.24 -5.01
N LEU A 184 15.90 5.04 -5.52
CA LEU A 184 14.98 4.35 -6.43
C LEU A 184 13.62 4.11 -5.78
N GLU A 185 13.61 3.58 -4.56
CA GLU A 185 12.40 3.30 -3.79
C GLU A 185 11.68 4.60 -3.41
N THR A 186 12.43 5.66 -3.13
CA THR A 186 11.87 6.99 -2.85
C THR A 186 11.16 7.56 -4.09
N VAL A 187 11.83 7.54 -5.25
CA VAL A 187 11.24 7.95 -6.53
C VAL A 187 10.01 7.09 -6.87
N SER A 188 10.09 5.78 -6.61
CA SER A 188 8.97 4.86 -6.79
C SER A 188 7.75 5.28 -5.97
N SER A 189 7.90 5.57 -4.68
CA SER A 189 6.80 6.06 -3.84
C SER A 189 6.22 7.38 -4.35
N LEU A 190 7.06 8.30 -4.85
CA LEU A 190 6.62 9.59 -5.37
C LEU A 190 5.80 9.46 -6.66
N ILE A 191 6.22 8.61 -7.59
CA ILE A 191 5.46 8.29 -8.82
C ILE A 191 4.08 7.71 -8.45
N LEU A 192 4.04 6.81 -7.46
CA LEU A 192 2.79 6.20 -7.05
C LEU A 192 1.86 7.18 -6.31
N LEU A 193 2.40 8.10 -5.50
CA LEU A 193 1.63 9.21 -4.91
C LEU A 193 1.07 10.14 -5.98
N GLU A 194 1.86 10.48 -7.00
CA GLU A 194 1.42 11.26 -8.15
C GLU A 194 0.25 10.58 -8.85
N ASP A 195 0.33 9.27 -9.10
CA ASP A 195 -0.72 8.51 -9.76
C ASP A 195 -2.03 8.45 -8.96
N ILE A 196 -1.95 8.23 -7.64
CA ILE A 196 -3.11 8.34 -6.76
C ILE A 196 -3.66 9.77 -6.83
N GLY A 197 -2.81 10.78 -6.65
CA GLY A 197 -3.20 12.19 -6.64
C GLY A 197 -3.92 12.62 -7.93
N LYS A 198 -3.48 12.15 -9.10
CA LYS A 198 -4.19 12.39 -10.37
C LYS A 198 -5.63 11.90 -10.31
N LEU A 199 -5.85 10.68 -9.81
CA LEU A 199 -7.17 10.08 -9.71
C LEU A 199 -8.03 10.76 -8.62
N VAL A 200 -7.41 11.15 -7.50
CA VAL A 200 -8.06 11.90 -6.42
C VAL A 200 -8.56 13.26 -6.90
N ALA A 201 -7.80 13.95 -7.77
CA ALA A 201 -8.26 15.17 -8.43
C ALA A 201 -9.47 14.93 -9.33
N GLU A 202 -9.49 13.82 -10.09
CA GLU A 202 -10.65 13.43 -10.92
C GLU A 202 -11.90 13.12 -10.08
N SER A 203 -11.70 12.62 -8.85
CA SER A 203 -12.77 12.34 -7.87
C SER A 203 -13.18 13.56 -7.02
N TYR A 204 -12.59 14.74 -7.25
CA TYR A 204 -12.86 16.00 -6.52
C TYR A 204 -12.57 15.94 -5.00
N PHE A 205 -11.63 15.11 -4.58
CA PHE A 205 -11.22 14.95 -3.18
C PHE A 205 -10.14 15.95 -2.80
N ASP A 206 -10.55 17.18 -2.51
CA ASP A 206 -9.65 18.31 -2.24
C ASP A 206 -8.77 18.10 -1.00
N GLU A 207 -9.31 17.48 0.05
CA GLU A 207 -8.56 17.17 1.27
C GLU A 207 -7.54 16.06 1.02
N ALA A 208 -7.95 14.95 0.39
CA ALA A 208 -7.02 13.89 0.04
C ALA A 208 -5.92 14.33 -0.94
N LEU A 209 -6.22 15.23 -1.89
CA LEU A 209 -5.21 15.77 -2.79
C LEU A 209 -4.21 16.66 -2.05
N SER A 210 -4.70 17.49 -1.12
CA SER A 210 -3.85 18.29 -0.22
C SER A 210 -2.93 17.41 0.62
N SER A 211 -3.46 16.32 1.19
CA SER A 211 -2.67 15.32 1.94
C SER A 211 -1.62 14.62 1.07
N THR A 212 -1.93 14.38 -0.21
CA THR A 212 -0.98 13.82 -1.18
C THR A 212 0.17 14.79 -1.44
N ALA A 213 -0.13 16.07 -1.65
CA ALA A 213 0.89 17.10 -1.82
C ALA A 213 1.80 17.25 -0.58
N LEU A 214 1.23 17.25 0.63
CA LEU A 214 2.00 17.29 1.88
C LEU A 214 2.90 16.05 2.03
N SER A 215 2.41 14.86 1.68
CA SER A 215 3.22 13.63 1.72
C SER A 215 4.42 13.73 0.77
N ILE A 216 4.20 14.26 -0.44
CA ILE A 216 5.28 14.50 -1.42
C ILE A 216 6.28 15.55 -0.89
N GLU A 217 5.80 16.62 -0.26
CA GLU A 217 6.62 17.67 0.35
C GLU A 217 7.54 17.10 1.44
N GLU A 218 7.00 16.31 2.36
CA GLU A 218 7.77 15.71 3.46
C GLU A 218 8.84 14.74 2.94
N ILE A 219 8.51 13.91 1.95
CA ILE A 219 9.50 13.06 1.26
C ILE A 219 10.57 13.93 0.61
N GLY A 220 10.18 14.97 -0.12
CA GLY A 220 11.10 15.87 -0.80
C GLY A 220 12.08 16.53 0.16
N LYS A 221 11.61 17.05 1.29
CA LYS A 221 12.49 17.66 2.33
C LYS A 221 13.53 16.67 2.86
N LEU A 222 13.16 15.40 3.03
CA LEU A 222 14.10 14.34 3.41
C LEU A 222 15.08 14.03 2.28
N SER A 223 14.61 13.96 1.03
CA SER A 223 15.43 13.74 -0.15
C SER A 223 16.51 14.82 -0.31
N VAL A 224 16.15 16.09 -0.11
CA VAL A 224 17.09 17.23 -0.12
C VAL A 224 18.16 17.05 0.94
N LYS A 225 17.75 16.79 2.19
CA LYS A 225 18.65 16.58 3.31
C LYS A 225 19.63 15.43 3.06
N ASN A 226 19.22 14.43 2.29
CA ASN A 226 19.99 13.22 2.03
C ASN A 226 20.69 13.19 0.66
N GLY A 227 20.52 14.23 -0.18
CA GLY A 227 21.15 14.33 -1.50
C GLY A 227 20.56 13.40 -2.56
N LEU A 228 19.26 13.10 -2.49
CA LEU A 228 18.54 12.23 -3.44
C LEU A 228 17.95 13.09 -4.57
N ASN A 229 18.80 13.48 -5.53
CA ASN A 229 18.47 14.48 -6.54
C ASN A 229 17.32 14.05 -7.47
N ASP A 230 17.24 12.77 -7.84
CA ASP A 230 16.17 12.28 -8.71
C ASP A 230 14.82 12.28 -7.98
N ALA A 231 14.84 11.97 -6.68
CA ALA A 231 13.66 12.07 -5.83
C ALA A 231 13.19 13.52 -5.66
N VAL A 232 14.11 14.47 -5.46
CA VAL A 232 13.76 15.90 -5.38
C VAL A 232 13.10 16.40 -6.67
N LEU A 233 13.67 16.03 -7.82
CA LEU A 233 13.11 16.40 -9.12
C LEU A 233 11.71 15.80 -9.31
N GLN A 234 11.55 14.52 -8.98
CA GLN A 234 10.26 13.85 -9.05
C GLN A 234 9.23 14.49 -8.09
N CYS A 235 9.62 14.95 -6.90
CA CYS A 235 8.74 15.73 -6.01
C CYS A 235 8.22 16.99 -6.69
N GLN A 236 9.11 17.78 -7.30
CA GLN A 236 8.74 19.02 -7.98
C GLN A 236 7.78 18.75 -9.15
N TRP A 237 8.06 17.73 -9.96
CA TRP A 237 7.20 17.34 -11.08
C TRP A 237 5.84 16.82 -10.61
N ALA A 238 5.81 15.98 -9.58
CA ALA A 238 4.57 15.46 -9.03
C ALA A 238 3.72 16.60 -8.47
N LEU A 239 4.29 17.50 -7.65
CA LEU A 239 3.56 18.63 -7.08
C LEU A 239 3.01 19.57 -8.16
N GLU A 240 3.81 19.91 -9.17
CA GLU A 240 3.34 20.75 -10.28
C GLU A 240 2.21 20.07 -11.06
N THR A 241 2.32 18.76 -11.31
CA THR A 241 1.26 17.97 -11.97
C THR A 241 -0.03 17.99 -11.15
N LEU A 242 0.06 17.81 -9.83
CA LEU A 242 -1.10 17.82 -8.95
C LEU A 242 -1.71 19.22 -8.82
N ARG A 243 -0.89 20.28 -8.77
CA ARG A 243 -1.33 21.68 -8.75
C ARG A 243 -2.15 22.00 -10.00
N VAL A 244 -1.60 21.74 -11.19
CA VAL A 244 -2.28 22.00 -12.47
C VAL A 244 -3.59 21.23 -12.55
N LYS A 245 -3.61 19.95 -12.16
CA LYS A 245 -4.85 19.15 -12.13
C LYS A 245 -5.88 19.70 -11.16
N ALA A 246 -5.46 20.13 -9.98
CA ALA A 246 -6.35 20.72 -9.00
C ALA A 246 -7.00 22.02 -9.52
N GLU A 247 -6.23 22.85 -10.22
CA GLU A 247 -6.71 24.07 -10.89
C GLU A 247 -7.71 23.75 -12.01
N GLU A 248 -7.40 22.77 -12.87
CA GLU A 248 -8.29 22.31 -13.93
C GLU A 248 -9.64 21.80 -13.39
N LYS A 249 -9.61 21.20 -12.19
CA LYS A 249 -10.78 20.69 -11.48
C LYS A 249 -11.45 21.73 -10.57
N LEU A 250 -10.93 22.95 -10.54
CA LEU A 250 -11.44 24.05 -9.72
C LEU A 250 -11.51 23.71 -8.22
N LEU A 251 -10.57 22.89 -7.75
CA LEU A 251 -10.41 22.60 -6.32
C LEU A 251 -9.88 23.83 -5.59
N HIS A 252 -10.22 23.97 -4.31
CA HIS A 252 -10.01 25.22 -3.59
C HIS A 252 -8.70 25.23 -2.80
N ASN A 253 -8.42 24.15 -2.08
CA ASN A 253 -7.31 24.11 -1.14
C ASN A 253 -6.06 23.46 -1.74
N SER A 254 -6.22 22.33 -2.42
CA SER A 254 -5.14 21.53 -2.99
C SER A 254 -4.20 22.27 -3.94
N PRO A 255 -4.62 23.20 -4.84
CA PRO A 255 -3.64 23.91 -5.67
C PRO A 255 -2.76 24.83 -4.83
N ILE A 256 -3.32 25.48 -3.81
CA ILE A 256 -2.58 26.35 -2.88
C ILE A 256 -1.59 25.52 -2.07
N VAL A 257 -2.02 24.36 -1.54
CA VAL A 257 -1.15 23.46 -0.78
C VAL A 257 -0.01 22.93 -1.65
N ALA A 258 -0.28 22.55 -2.90
CA ALA A 258 0.75 22.09 -3.82
C ALA A 258 1.74 23.20 -4.21
N GLU A 259 1.26 24.44 -4.40
CA GLU A 259 2.11 25.62 -4.64
C GLU A 259 3.00 25.92 -3.42
N MET A 260 2.45 25.94 -2.22
CA MET A 260 3.23 26.13 -0.99
C MET A 260 4.29 25.02 -0.79
N ALA A 261 3.95 23.79 -1.14
CA ALA A 261 4.89 22.68 -1.12
C ALA A 261 6.02 22.86 -2.15
N LEU A 262 5.73 23.34 -3.36
CA LEU A 262 6.73 23.67 -4.38
C LEU A 262 7.68 24.78 -3.91
N ASP A 263 7.13 25.85 -3.33
CA ASP A 263 7.90 26.98 -2.81
C ASP A 263 8.91 26.54 -1.74
N SER A 264 8.60 25.47 -0.99
CA SER A 264 9.51 24.92 0.03
C SER A 264 10.84 24.39 -0.53
N PHE A 265 10.92 24.20 -1.85
CA PHE A 265 12.12 23.77 -2.58
C PHE A 265 12.86 24.92 -3.30
N THR A 266 12.44 26.18 -3.13
CA THR A 266 12.99 27.33 -3.87
C THR A 266 14.02 28.17 -3.11
N ASP A 267 14.28 27.87 -1.83
CA ASP A 267 15.31 28.56 -1.03
C ASP A 267 16.73 28.33 -1.61
N ASP A 268 17.65 29.28 -1.42
CA ASP A 268 18.96 29.44 -2.10
C ASP A 268 19.92 28.20 -2.12
N SER A 269 19.57 27.07 -1.50
CA SER A 269 20.32 25.81 -1.54
C SER A 269 20.16 24.97 -2.82
N PHE A 270 19.25 25.35 -3.74
CA PHE A 270 18.86 24.52 -4.90
C PHE A 270 19.41 24.98 -6.26
N THR A 271 20.16 26.09 -6.30
CA THR A 271 20.59 26.70 -7.57
C THR A 271 21.70 25.94 -8.32
N ASP A 272 22.22 24.84 -7.78
CA ASP A 272 23.35 24.09 -8.37
C ASP A 272 22.97 22.68 -8.90
N THR A 273 21.72 22.22 -8.74
CA THR A 273 21.25 20.99 -9.41
C THR A 273 20.75 21.34 -10.80
N GLY A 274 21.70 21.56 -11.71
CA GLY A 274 21.42 21.95 -13.08
C GLY A 274 20.33 21.12 -13.75
N TYR A 275 19.47 21.83 -14.48
CA TYR A 275 18.61 21.36 -15.58
C TYR A 275 19.39 20.64 -16.71
N ALA A 276 20.66 20.33 -16.51
CA ALA A 276 21.63 20.02 -17.55
C ALA A 276 21.63 18.55 -18.01
N ASP A 277 20.79 17.68 -17.45
CA ASP A 277 20.62 16.32 -17.98
C ASP A 277 19.17 15.80 -17.82
N SER A 278 18.23 16.49 -18.47
CA SER A 278 16.80 16.12 -18.42
C SER A 278 16.49 14.80 -19.12
N GLU A 279 17.34 14.35 -20.05
CA GLU A 279 17.14 13.09 -20.78
C GLU A 279 17.50 11.87 -19.92
N GLU A 280 18.69 11.85 -19.30
CA GLU A 280 19.11 10.75 -18.40
C GLU A 280 18.13 10.57 -17.22
N LYS A 281 17.70 11.69 -16.62
CA LYS A 281 16.73 11.69 -15.52
C LYS A 281 15.35 11.15 -15.93
N MET A 282 14.93 11.39 -17.18
CA MET A 282 13.67 10.87 -17.70
C MET A 282 13.77 9.37 -18.03
N GLU A 283 14.94 8.89 -18.47
CA GLU A 283 15.23 7.47 -18.67
C GLU A 283 15.16 6.72 -17.32
N ASN A 284 15.80 7.23 -16.27
CA ASN A 284 15.73 6.65 -14.91
C ASN A 284 14.30 6.47 -14.41
N ILE A 285 13.42 7.47 -14.62
CA ILE A 285 12.02 7.37 -14.21
C ILE A 285 11.25 6.33 -15.03
N GLN A 286 11.56 6.18 -16.32
CA GLN A 286 10.96 5.11 -17.14
C GLN A 286 11.40 3.72 -16.68
N GLU A 287 12.66 3.56 -16.29
CA GLU A 287 13.17 2.30 -15.72
C GLU A 287 12.43 1.95 -14.41
N ILE A 288 12.22 2.94 -13.54
CA ILE A 288 11.49 2.74 -12.28
C ILE A 288 10.04 2.32 -12.54
N LYS A 289 9.38 2.93 -13.53
CA LYS A 289 8.03 2.50 -13.95
C LYS A 289 8.03 1.07 -14.48
N ALA A 290 9.03 0.68 -15.27
CA ALA A 290 9.16 -0.69 -15.74
C ALA A 290 9.39 -1.70 -14.59
N ILE A 291 10.16 -1.32 -13.56
CA ILE A 291 10.33 -2.12 -12.35
C ILE A 291 9.00 -2.26 -11.60
N GLN A 292 8.26 -1.17 -11.42
CA GLN A 292 6.94 -1.20 -10.80
C GLN A 292 5.97 -2.11 -11.55
N GLU A 293 5.90 -2.00 -12.88
CA GLU A 293 5.06 -2.86 -13.73
C GLU A 293 5.44 -4.34 -13.59
N LYS A 294 6.74 -4.63 -13.59
CA LYS A 294 7.24 -6.00 -13.40
C LYS A 294 6.81 -6.56 -12.04
N ILE A 295 7.01 -5.80 -10.96
CA ILE A 295 6.64 -6.25 -9.61
C ILE A 295 5.12 -6.40 -9.51
N GLN A 296 4.36 -5.43 -10.03
CA GLN A 296 2.90 -5.48 -10.07
C GLN A 296 2.37 -6.74 -10.76
N SER A 297 3.03 -7.20 -11.83
CA SER A 297 2.65 -8.44 -12.54
C SER A 297 2.79 -9.72 -11.69
N THR A 298 3.52 -9.64 -10.57
CA THR A 298 3.79 -10.77 -9.67
C THR A 298 3.01 -10.71 -8.35
N LEU A 299 2.26 -9.62 -8.09
CA LEU A 299 1.43 -9.41 -6.91
C LEU A 299 0.03 -10.02 -7.03
#